data_AF-A0AAD7AKA0-F1
#
_entry.id   AF-A0AAD7AKA0-F1
#
_cell.length_a   1.000
_cell.length_b   1.000
_cell.length_c   1.000
_cell.angle_alpha   90.00
_cell.angle_beta   90.00
_cell.angle_gamma   90.00
#
_symmetry.space_group_name_H-M   'P 1'
#
loop_
_entity.id
_entity.type
_entity.pdbx_description
1 polymer ?
#
loop_
_entity_poly.entity_id
_entity_poly.type
_entity_poly.pdbx_seq_one_letter_code
_entity_poly.pdbx_strand_id
1 'polypeptide(L)'
;MNSWSSEEIHALYPAQSLGVLSSADKDGRVNANSRAVGSAFRTLVKEGADPDAPATLHSAREIAGPPAKSTFSYPDFGYVVQWVSEVGSAATLDGLLRHADVFLSPTWERGGLFYPRYDEPENAAGNWTRMDSYTGNAATGYARLNVADGQRKMWEAPWKKEKHL
;
A
#
# COMPACT_ATOMS: atom_id res chain seq x y z
N MET A 1 1.43 -5.68 -14.88
CA MET A 1 0.14 -6.15 -15.43
C MET A 1 -0.76 -4.98 -15.83
N ASN A 2 -0.90 -3.94 -15.00
CA ASN A 2 -1.74 -2.78 -15.33
C ASN A 2 -1.45 -2.19 -16.71
N SER A 3 -0.17 -2.04 -17.11
CA SER A 3 0.21 -1.48 -18.41
C SER A 3 -0.30 -2.25 -19.64
N TRP A 4 -0.60 -3.54 -19.50
CA TRP A 4 -1.05 -4.41 -20.60
C TRP A 4 -2.54 -4.74 -20.53
N SER A 5 -3.12 -4.83 -19.33
CA SER A 5 -4.52 -5.21 -19.10
C SER A 5 -5.19 -4.27 -18.08
N SER A 6 -5.06 -2.96 -18.28
CA SER A 6 -5.47 -1.96 -17.28
C SER A 6 -6.94 -2.09 -16.88
N GLU A 7 -7.87 -2.24 -17.82
CA GLU A 7 -9.30 -2.40 -17.52
C GLU A 7 -9.56 -3.59 -16.58
N GLU A 8 -8.93 -4.73 -16.84
CA GLU A 8 -9.05 -5.93 -16.00
C GLU A 8 -8.46 -5.69 -14.60
N ILE A 9 -7.30 -5.04 -14.50
CA ILE A 9 -6.66 -4.76 -13.21
C ILE A 9 -7.47 -3.76 -12.39
N HIS A 10 -8.01 -2.72 -13.01
CA HIS A 10 -8.93 -1.77 -12.36
C HIS A 10 -10.20 -2.47 -11.88
N ALA A 11 -10.79 -3.37 -12.68
CA ALA A 11 -11.95 -4.16 -12.28
C ALA A 11 -11.68 -5.09 -11.08
N LEU A 12 -10.45 -5.62 -10.96
CA LEU A 12 -10.04 -6.47 -9.85
C LEU A 12 -9.64 -5.70 -8.59
N TYR A 13 -9.28 -4.42 -8.71
CA TYR A 13 -8.75 -3.61 -7.60
C TYR A 13 -9.66 -3.61 -6.35
N PRO A 14 -10.99 -3.41 -6.44
CA PRO A 14 -11.84 -3.43 -5.25
C PRO A 14 -11.79 -4.76 -4.49
N ALA A 15 -11.81 -5.90 -5.20
CA ALA A 15 -11.75 -7.22 -4.59
C ALA A 15 -10.37 -7.54 -4.01
N GLN A 16 -9.30 -7.09 -4.67
CA GLN A 16 -7.92 -7.31 -4.23
C GLN A 16 -7.54 -6.44 -3.02
N SER A 17 -8.03 -5.19 -2.98
CA SER A 17 -7.74 -4.26 -1.89
C SER A 17 -8.50 -4.60 -0.61
N LEU A 18 -9.62 -5.32 -0.72
CA LEU A 18 -10.42 -5.74 0.42
C LEU A 18 -9.60 -6.53 1.45
N GLY A 19 -9.53 -5.98 2.67
CA GLY A 19 -8.76 -6.50 3.79
C GLY A 19 -7.26 -6.20 3.74
N VAL A 20 -6.69 -5.93 2.55
CA VAL A 20 -5.30 -5.46 2.42
C VAL A 20 -5.20 -4.01 2.85
N LEU A 21 -6.19 -3.19 2.47
CA LEU A 21 -6.31 -1.80 2.85
C LEU A 21 -7.50 -1.64 3.80
N SER A 22 -7.32 -0.79 4.81
CA SER A 22 -8.38 -0.47 5.78
C SER A 22 -8.32 0.99 6.16
N SER A 23 -9.48 1.62 6.32
CA SER A 23 -9.55 2.96 6.94
C SER A 23 -9.04 2.87 8.37
N ALA A 24 -8.09 3.73 8.73
CA ALA A 24 -7.39 3.66 10.01
C ALA A 24 -7.83 4.77 10.98
N ASP A 25 -8.40 5.86 10.47
CA ASP A 25 -8.99 6.94 11.26
C ASP A 25 -9.98 7.78 10.45
N LYS A 26 -10.70 8.65 11.16
CA LYS A 26 -11.68 9.59 10.59
C LYS A 26 -11.07 10.66 9.68
N ASP A 27 -9.76 10.87 9.78
CA ASP A 27 -9.06 11.91 9.01
C ASP A 27 -8.68 11.39 7.62
N GLY A 28 -8.92 10.10 7.35
CA GLY A 28 -8.75 9.46 6.04
C GLY A 28 -7.42 8.75 5.88
N ARG A 29 -6.68 8.44 6.96
CA ARG A 29 -5.48 7.60 6.89
C ARG A 29 -5.88 6.18 6.51
N VAL A 30 -5.08 5.54 5.68
CA VAL A 30 -5.26 4.14 5.27
C VAL A 30 -4.12 3.31 5.83
N ASN A 31 -4.44 2.20 6.50
CA ASN A 31 -3.46 1.22 6.96
C ASN A 31 -3.39 0.05 5.98
N ALA A 32 -2.16 -0.38 5.65
CA ALA A 32 -1.92 -1.64 4.99
C ALA A 32 -1.90 -2.77 6.04
N ASN A 33 -2.48 -3.92 5.72
CA ASN A 33 -2.50 -5.09 6.57
C ASN A 33 -1.65 -6.22 5.96
N SER A 34 -1.13 -7.10 6.80
CA SER A 34 -0.46 -8.30 6.34
C SER A 34 -1.36 -9.18 5.45
N ARG A 35 -0.74 -10.00 4.59
CA ARG A 35 -1.47 -10.94 3.72
C ARG A 35 -2.37 -11.89 4.52
N ALA A 36 -1.94 -12.30 5.71
CA ALA A 36 -2.72 -13.18 6.60
C ALA A 36 -4.01 -12.48 7.07
N VAL A 37 -3.90 -11.24 7.55
CA VAL A 37 -5.06 -10.43 7.95
C VAL A 37 -5.99 -10.20 6.78
N GLY A 38 -5.47 -9.79 5.61
CA GLY A 38 -6.30 -9.60 4.42
C GLY A 38 -7.01 -10.88 3.96
N SER A 39 -6.36 -12.04 4.11
CA SER A 39 -6.98 -13.33 3.80
C SER A 39 -8.12 -13.67 4.78
N ALA A 40 -7.87 -13.54 6.08
CA ALA A 40 -8.87 -13.79 7.12
C ALA A 40 -10.07 -12.84 6.96
N PHE A 41 -9.81 -11.56 6.70
CA PHE A 41 -10.84 -10.55 6.47
C PHE A 41 -11.76 -10.91 5.30
N ARG A 42 -11.19 -11.29 4.15
CA ARG A 42 -11.99 -11.70 2.99
C ARG A 42 -12.82 -12.96 3.26
N THR A 43 -12.32 -13.90 4.05
CA THR A 43 -13.09 -15.06 4.48
C THR A 43 -14.30 -14.64 5.32
N LEU A 44 -14.09 -13.79 6.34
CA LEU A 44 -15.17 -13.28 7.18
C LEU A 44 -16.26 -12.57 6.37
N VAL A 45 -15.87 -11.68 5.44
CA VAL A 45 -16.82 -10.97 4.58
C VAL A 45 -17.60 -11.95 3.69
N LYS A 46 -16.94 -12.99 3.16
CA LYS A 46 -17.61 -14.05 2.38
C LYS A 46 -18.61 -14.84 3.23
N GLU A 47 -18.37 -14.99 4.52
CA GLU A 47 -19.26 -15.64 5.49
C GLU A 47 -20.38 -14.72 6.00
N GLY A 48 -20.43 -13.47 5.52
CA GLY A 48 -21.50 -12.52 5.81
C GLY A 48 -21.15 -11.44 6.83
N ALA A 49 -19.88 -11.32 7.25
CA ALA A 49 -19.44 -10.19 8.06
C ALA A 49 -19.50 -8.87 7.27
N ASP A 50 -19.86 -7.79 7.95
CA ASP A 50 -19.89 -6.44 7.37
C ASP A 50 -18.45 -5.93 7.12
N PRO A 51 -18.05 -5.63 5.88
CA PRO A 51 -16.71 -5.12 5.57
C PRO A 51 -16.42 -3.73 6.15
N ASP A 52 -17.45 -2.94 6.47
CA ASP A 52 -17.28 -1.58 7.01
C ASP A 52 -17.25 -1.56 8.55
N ALA A 53 -17.62 -2.68 9.19
CA ALA A 53 -17.61 -2.81 10.63
C ALA A 53 -16.17 -2.96 11.19
N PRO A 54 -15.73 -2.12 12.14
CA PRO A 54 -14.41 -2.26 12.77
C PRO A 54 -14.18 -3.63 13.42
N ALA A 55 -15.25 -4.29 13.88
CA ALA A 55 -15.22 -5.62 14.47
C ALA A 55 -14.75 -6.71 13.47
N THR A 56 -14.99 -6.52 12.17
CA THR A 56 -14.55 -7.46 11.13
C THR A 56 -13.04 -7.44 10.98
N LEU A 57 -12.43 -6.25 10.97
CA LEU A 57 -10.97 -6.11 10.94
C LEU A 57 -10.33 -6.64 12.23
N HIS A 58 -10.95 -6.36 13.38
CA HIS A 58 -10.48 -6.88 14.66
C HIS A 58 -10.48 -8.43 14.66
N SER A 59 -11.59 -9.06 14.28
CA SER A 59 -11.69 -10.52 14.17
C SER A 59 -10.68 -11.09 13.18
N ALA A 60 -10.46 -10.43 12.04
CA ALA A 60 -9.46 -10.85 11.07
C ALA A 60 -8.03 -10.85 11.63
N ARG A 61 -7.69 -9.89 12.49
CA ARG A 61 -6.39 -9.81 13.18
C ARG A 61 -6.24 -10.92 14.22
N GLU A 62 -7.28 -11.20 15.00
CA GLU A 62 -7.28 -12.31 15.95
C GLU A 62 -7.08 -13.67 15.24
N ILE A 63 -7.76 -13.88 14.11
CA ILE A 63 -7.60 -15.10 13.29
C ILE A 63 -6.21 -15.20 12.68
N ALA A 64 -5.66 -14.10 12.17
CA ALA A 64 -4.33 -14.09 11.56
C ALA A 64 -3.22 -14.29 12.59
N GLY A 65 -3.42 -13.84 13.83
CA GLY A 65 -2.42 -13.87 14.88
C GLY A 65 -1.23 -12.95 14.60
N PRO A 66 -0.16 -13.04 15.41
CA PRO A 66 1.03 -12.22 15.23
C PRO A 66 1.75 -12.59 13.92
N PRO A 67 2.36 -11.59 13.23
CA PRO A 67 3.11 -11.86 12.01
C PRO A 67 4.30 -12.79 12.30
N ALA A 68 4.42 -13.85 11.50
CA ALA A 68 5.55 -14.77 11.61
C ALA A 68 6.86 -14.04 11.31
N LYS A 69 7.87 -14.23 12.17
CA LYS A 69 9.23 -13.73 11.91
C LYS A 69 9.85 -14.55 10.78
N SER A 70 9.99 -13.93 9.61
CA SER A 70 10.70 -14.51 8.47
C SER A 70 12.13 -13.95 8.39
N THR A 71 13.09 -14.80 8.03
CA THR A 71 14.45 -14.37 7.67
C THR A 71 14.48 -13.62 6.33
N PHE A 72 13.44 -13.78 5.51
CA PHE A 72 13.24 -13.07 4.26
C PHE A 72 11.91 -12.30 4.32
N SER A 73 11.98 -10.98 4.49
CA SER A 73 10.83 -10.11 4.37
C SER A 73 10.69 -9.58 2.95
N TYR A 74 9.49 -9.64 2.40
CA TYR A 74 9.15 -8.96 1.16
C TYR A 74 8.85 -7.49 1.44
N PRO A 75 9.10 -6.58 0.49
CA PRO A 75 8.76 -5.17 0.66
C PRO A 75 7.27 -4.91 0.41
N ASP A 76 6.42 -5.58 1.18
CA ASP A 76 4.97 -5.62 0.98
C ASP A 76 4.36 -4.22 0.89
N PHE A 77 4.70 -3.32 1.82
CA PHE A 77 4.21 -1.94 1.80
C PHE A 77 4.67 -1.20 0.54
N GLY A 78 5.92 -1.38 0.12
CA GLY A 78 6.45 -0.81 -1.12
C GLY A 78 5.69 -1.27 -2.36
N TYR A 79 5.32 -2.55 -2.43
CA TYR A 79 4.47 -3.05 -3.52
C TYR A 79 3.05 -2.50 -3.45
N VAL A 80 2.46 -2.44 -2.25
CA VAL A 80 1.11 -1.91 -2.04
C VAL A 80 1.02 -0.44 -2.43
N VAL A 81 1.95 0.42 -1.99
CA VAL A 81 1.88 1.86 -2.27
C VAL A 81 2.10 2.17 -3.75
N GLN A 82 2.99 1.43 -4.43
CA GLN A 82 3.15 1.53 -5.88
C GLN A 82 1.90 1.07 -6.62
N TRP A 83 1.34 -0.07 -6.24
CA TRP A 83 0.11 -0.59 -6.83
C TRP A 83 -1.05 0.41 -6.70
N VAL A 84 -1.26 0.95 -5.49
CA VAL A 84 -2.30 1.96 -5.25
C VAL A 84 -2.05 3.24 -6.05
N SER A 85 -0.78 3.64 -6.26
CA SER A 85 -0.48 4.80 -7.11
C SER A 85 -0.83 4.61 -8.59
N GLU A 86 -0.86 3.37 -9.07
CA GLU A 86 -1.22 3.05 -10.46
C GLU A 86 -2.73 2.94 -10.65
N VAL A 87 -3.44 2.26 -9.74
CA VAL A 87 -4.84 1.85 -9.95
C VAL A 87 -5.81 2.25 -8.85
N GLY A 88 -5.31 2.72 -7.71
CA GLY A 88 -6.14 3.16 -6.60
C GLY A 88 -6.70 4.55 -6.81
N SER A 89 -7.68 4.92 -5.98
CA SER A 89 -8.17 6.29 -5.92
C SER A 89 -7.11 7.22 -5.31
N ALA A 90 -7.13 8.50 -5.70
CA ALA A 90 -6.26 9.51 -5.11
C ALA A 90 -6.42 9.57 -3.57
N ALA A 91 -7.66 9.48 -3.07
CA ALA A 91 -7.93 9.46 -1.63
C ALA A 91 -7.28 8.27 -0.91
N THR A 92 -7.28 7.09 -1.53
CA THR A 92 -6.63 5.90 -0.96
C THR A 92 -5.10 6.05 -0.94
N LEU A 93 -4.53 6.58 -2.02
CA LEU A 93 -3.09 6.86 -2.11
C LEU A 93 -2.67 7.89 -1.06
N ASP A 94 -3.37 9.01 -0.96
CA ASP A 94 -3.10 10.07 0.01
C ASP A 94 -3.21 9.53 1.45
N GLY A 95 -4.20 8.69 1.71
CA GLY A 95 -4.36 8.03 3.01
C GLY A 95 -3.19 7.11 3.37
N LEU A 96 -2.65 6.36 2.39
CA LEU A 96 -1.46 5.51 2.59
C LEU A 96 -0.17 6.34 2.75
N LEU A 97 0.00 7.40 1.97
CA LEU A 97 1.15 8.29 2.10
C LEU A 97 1.14 9.02 3.45
N ARG A 98 -0.05 9.43 3.92
CA ARG A 98 -0.22 9.96 5.28
C ARG A 98 0.16 8.93 6.33
N HIS A 99 -0.20 7.67 6.14
CA HIS A 99 0.24 6.61 7.04
C HIS A 99 1.77 6.51 7.09
N ALA A 100 2.43 6.53 5.92
CA ALA A 100 3.88 6.52 5.84
C ALA A 100 4.51 7.68 6.61
N ASP A 101 3.94 8.89 6.48
CA ASP A 101 4.46 10.08 7.14
C ASP A 101 4.31 10.06 8.67
N VAL A 102 3.28 9.37 9.18
CA VAL A 102 3.05 9.26 10.63
C VAL A 102 3.83 8.12 11.27
N PHE A 103 3.91 6.95 10.61
CA PHE A 103 4.39 5.71 11.24
C PHE A 103 5.76 5.24 10.76
N LEU A 104 6.24 5.71 9.60
CA LEU A 104 7.44 5.17 8.96
C LEU A 104 8.66 6.10 9.05
N SER A 105 8.59 7.11 9.92
CA SER A 105 9.71 8.01 10.28
C SER A 105 10.33 8.76 9.08
N PRO A 106 9.55 9.50 8.27
CA PRO A 106 10.11 10.29 7.17
C PRO A 106 11.23 11.21 7.67
N THR A 107 12.40 11.13 7.03
CA THR A 107 13.59 11.87 7.43
C THR A 107 14.12 12.68 6.27
N TRP A 108 14.38 13.96 6.50
CA TRP A 108 15.07 14.82 5.56
C TRP A 108 16.55 14.87 5.90
N GLU A 109 17.40 14.51 4.94
CA GLU A 109 18.85 14.65 5.07
C GLU A 109 19.41 15.20 3.75
N ARG A 110 20.18 16.29 3.82
CA ARG A 110 20.85 16.92 2.66
C ARG A 110 19.90 17.19 1.48
N GLY A 111 18.65 17.56 1.76
CA GLY A 111 17.63 17.87 0.76
C GLY A 111 16.91 16.65 0.16
N GLY A 112 17.24 15.43 0.59
CA GLY A 112 16.53 14.21 0.22
C GLY A 112 15.57 13.76 1.32
N LEU A 113 14.34 13.40 0.94
CA LEU A 113 13.40 12.69 1.80
C LEU A 113 13.64 11.18 1.66
N PHE A 114 13.86 10.50 2.78
CA PHE A 114 13.94 9.04 2.83
C PHE A 114 13.24 8.50 4.09
N TYR A 115 13.00 7.19 4.12
CA TYR A 115 12.42 6.50 5.28
C TYR A 115 13.46 5.50 5.82
N PRO A 116 13.93 5.66 7.06
CA PRO A 116 14.96 4.80 7.64
C PRO A 116 14.43 3.38 7.83
N ARG A 117 15.34 2.40 7.76
CA ARG A 117 14.99 0.99 7.94
C ARG A 117 14.42 0.75 9.34
N TYR A 118 13.34 -0.03 9.40
CA TYR A 118 12.74 -0.52 10.63
C TYR A 118 12.16 -1.91 10.40
N ASP A 119 12.55 -2.88 11.22
CA ASP A 119 12.31 -4.30 10.94
C ASP A 119 11.03 -4.85 11.58
N GLU A 120 10.43 -4.15 12.55
CA GLU A 120 9.20 -4.62 13.19
C GLU A 120 7.98 -4.47 12.24
N PRO A 121 7.26 -5.56 11.93
CA PRO A 121 6.14 -5.57 10.98
C PRO A 121 5.06 -4.53 11.29
N GLU A 122 4.56 -4.57 12.51
CA GLU A 122 3.41 -3.79 12.98
C GLU A 122 3.64 -3.38 14.44
N ASN A 123 3.05 -2.25 14.85
CA ASN A 123 3.01 -1.87 16.26
C ASN A 123 1.86 -2.56 17.02
N ALA A 124 1.78 -2.33 18.34
CA ALA A 124 0.76 -2.95 19.20
C ALA A 124 -0.70 -2.65 18.79
N ALA A 125 -0.94 -1.58 18.02
CA ALA A 125 -2.27 -1.24 17.49
C ALA A 125 -2.53 -1.83 16.08
N GLY A 126 -1.60 -2.65 15.57
CA GLY A 126 -1.68 -3.27 14.24
C GLY A 126 -1.47 -2.26 13.11
N ASN A 127 -0.80 -1.14 13.36
CA ASN A 127 -0.37 -0.24 12.28
C ASN A 127 0.90 -0.79 11.66
N TRP A 128 0.97 -0.76 10.33
CA TRP A 128 2.19 -1.13 9.62
C TRP A 128 3.35 -0.23 10.04
N THR A 129 4.50 -0.81 10.39
CA THR A 129 5.69 -0.05 10.77
C THR A 129 6.94 -0.46 9.99
N ARG A 130 6.95 -1.66 9.40
CA ARG A 130 8.16 -2.16 8.73
C ARG A 130 8.52 -1.29 7.53
N MET A 131 9.79 -0.90 7.50
CA MET A 131 10.40 -0.14 6.44
C MET A 131 11.67 -0.85 5.99
N ASP A 132 11.67 -1.37 4.77
CA ASP A 132 12.86 -1.91 4.12
C ASP A 132 13.47 -0.88 3.15
N SER A 133 14.71 -1.13 2.73
CA SER A 133 15.46 -0.20 1.87
C SER A 133 14.79 0.07 0.52
N TYR A 134 14.08 -0.90 -0.07
CA TYR A 134 13.37 -0.69 -1.33
C TYR A 134 12.13 0.18 -1.12
N THR A 135 11.36 -0.11 -0.07
CA THR A 135 10.16 0.66 0.26
C THR A 135 10.51 2.14 0.52
N GLY A 136 11.54 2.40 1.32
CA GLY A 136 11.93 3.75 1.73
C GLY A 136 12.61 4.57 0.64
N ASN A 137 13.51 3.95 -0.14
CA ASN A 137 14.32 4.70 -1.12
C ASN A 137 13.69 4.78 -2.50
N ALA A 138 12.83 3.83 -2.88
CA ALA A 138 12.29 3.75 -4.24
C ALA A 138 10.77 3.77 -4.27
N ALA A 139 10.11 2.82 -3.59
CA ALA A 139 8.68 2.60 -3.76
C ALA A 139 7.82 3.80 -3.30
N THR A 140 8.16 4.40 -2.17
CA THR A 140 7.41 5.54 -1.63
C THR A 140 7.61 6.79 -2.50
N GLY A 141 8.84 7.01 -2.97
CA GLY A 141 9.15 8.09 -3.91
C GLY A 141 8.41 7.91 -5.26
N TYR A 142 8.40 6.68 -5.78
CA TYR A 142 7.60 6.32 -6.94
C TYR A 142 6.14 6.70 -6.73
N ALA A 143 5.51 6.23 -5.65
CA ALA A 143 4.10 6.45 -5.42
C ALA A 143 3.73 7.94 -5.25
N ARG A 144 4.65 8.77 -4.70
CA ARG A 144 4.46 10.22 -4.57
C ARG A 144 4.55 10.97 -5.89
N LEU A 145 5.38 10.50 -6.81
CA LEU A 145 5.62 11.16 -8.10
C LEU A 145 4.75 10.59 -9.22
N ASN A 146 4.23 9.38 -9.04
CA ASN A 146 3.45 8.69 -10.04
C ASN A 146 2.09 9.36 -10.25
N VAL A 147 1.50 9.09 -11.41
CA VAL A 147 0.10 9.41 -11.72
C VAL A 147 -0.64 8.11 -11.99
N ALA A 148 -1.96 8.11 -11.84
CA ALA A 148 -2.78 6.95 -12.18
C ALA A 148 -2.47 6.46 -13.61
N ASP A 149 -2.32 5.15 -13.77
CA ASP A 149 -1.87 4.48 -15.00
C ASP A 149 -0.52 4.98 -15.55
N GLY A 150 0.39 5.45 -14.69
CA GLY A 150 1.67 6.03 -15.08
C GLY A 150 2.52 5.12 -15.96
N GLN A 151 2.64 3.84 -15.63
CA GLN A 151 3.40 2.89 -16.47
C GLN A 151 2.74 2.66 -17.83
N ARG A 152 1.41 2.57 -17.85
CA ARG A 152 0.65 2.44 -19.10
C ARG A 152 0.89 3.65 -20.00
N LYS A 153 0.77 4.86 -19.44
CA LYS A 153 1.00 6.12 -20.15
C LYS A 153 2.41 6.18 -20.75
N MET A 154 3.43 5.81 -19.97
CA MET A 154 4.82 5.75 -20.49
C MET A 154 4.99 4.72 -21.61
N TRP A 155 4.24 3.61 -21.58
CA TRP A 155 4.29 2.58 -22.60
C TRP A 155 3.55 2.98 -23.89
N GLU A 156 2.34 3.53 -23.77
CA GLU A 156 1.49 3.93 -24.90
C GLU A 156 1.96 5.23 -25.57
N ALA A 157 2.52 6.13 -24.78
CA ALA A 157 3.06 7.41 -25.23
C ALA A 157 4.50 7.59 -24.72
N PRO A 158 5.45 6.76 -25.19
CA PRO A 158 6.84 6.90 -24.78
C PRO A 158 7.36 8.28 -25.20
N TRP A 159 8.31 8.81 -24.44
CA TRP A 159 8.96 10.06 -24.79
C TRP A 159 9.51 9.96 -26.22
N LYS A 160 9.00 10.84 -27.08
CA LYS A 160 9.59 11.04 -28.40
C LYS A 160 10.89 11.80 -28.17
N LYS A 161 11.91 11.55 -29.00
CA LYS A 161 13.08 12.46 -29.05
C LYS A 161 12.56 13.85 -29.41
N GLU A 162 12.36 14.73 -28.44
CA GLU A 162 12.09 16.12 -28.75
C GLU A 162 13.41 16.79 -29.12
N LYS A 163 13.45 17.30 -30.35
CA LYS A 163 14.41 18.32 -30.77
C LYS A 163 14.19 19.50 -29.83
N HIS A 164 15.16 19.76 -28.96
CA HIS A 164 15.23 21.02 -28.24
C HIS A 164 15.17 22.17 -29.27
N LEU A 165 14.10 22.97 -29.21
CA LEU A 165 14.06 24.32 -29.76
C LEU A 165 14.52 25.29 -28.67
#